data_AF-A0A0F9LRG9-F1
#
_entry.id   AF-A0A0F9LRG9-F1
#
_cell.length_a   1.000
_cell.length_b   1.000
_cell.length_c   1.000
_cell.angle_alpha   90.00
_cell.angle_beta   90.00
_cell.angle_gamma   90.00
#
_symmetry.space_group_name_H-M   'P 1'
#
loop_
_entity.id
_entity.type
_entity.pdbx_description
1 polymer ?
#
loop_
_entity_poly.entity_id
_entity_poly.type
_entity_poly.pdbx_seq_one_letter_code
_entity_poly.pdbx_strand_id
1 'polypeptide(L)'
;MSRYTKEHYEDVARLLRAHHLEGNDCDVQDVVRAFADLFATDNPILCIYCGYIKGTTEICDSADGRLRNEHLFEGGFDREQFLAACGLEGEN
;
A
#
# COMPACT_ATOMS: atom_id res chain seq x y z
N MET A 1 -16.48 15.06 7.45
CA MET A 1 -15.28 14.83 6.62
C MET A 1 -15.59 13.75 5.62
N SER A 2 -15.21 13.92 4.36
CA SER A 2 -15.32 12.85 3.36
C SER A 2 -14.41 11.69 3.76
N ARG A 3 -14.86 10.44 3.57
CA ARG A 3 -14.05 9.23 3.82
C ARG A 3 -12.81 9.18 2.92
N TYR A 4 -12.86 9.84 1.76
CA TYR A 4 -11.79 9.91 0.78
C TYR A 4 -11.40 11.36 0.49
N THR A 5 -10.12 11.59 0.26
CA THR A 5 -9.58 12.92 -0.12
C THR A 5 -9.75 13.17 -1.62
N LYS A 6 -9.56 14.42 -2.04
CA LYS A 6 -9.53 14.78 -3.46
C LYS A 6 -8.44 14.00 -4.21
N GLU A 7 -7.26 13.90 -3.61
CA GLU A 7 -6.13 13.14 -4.15
C GLU A 7 -6.50 11.68 -4.40
N HIS A 8 -7.22 11.04 -3.46
CA HIS A 8 -7.70 9.68 -3.62
C HIS A 8 -8.56 9.50 -4.90
N TYR A 9 -9.46 10.44 -5.18
CA TYR A 9 -10.26 10.38 -6.41
C TYR A 9 -9.44 10.63 -7.68
N GLU A 10 -8.44 11.52 -7.63
CA GLU A 10 -7.53 11.78 -8.76
C GLU A 10 -6.64 10.57 -9.06
N ASP A 11 -6.17 9.86 -8.03
CA ASP A 11 -5.42 8.61 -8.17
C ASP A 11 -6.26 7.50 -8.80
N VAL A 12 -7.49 7.31 -8.33
CA VAL A 12 -8.42 6.33 -8.94
C VAL A 12 -8.69 6.68 -10.40
N ALA A 13 -8.90 7.95 -10.73
CA ALA A 13 -9.09 8.39 -12.11
C ALA A 13 -7.86 8.12 -13.00
N ARG A 14 -6.64 8.27 -12.46
CA ARG A 14 -5.39 7.92 -13.16
C ARG A 14 -5.31 6.42 -13.44
N LEU A 15 -5.60 5.58 -12.44
CA LEU A 15 -5.59 4.12 -12.58
C LEU A 15 -6.57 3.66 -13.67
N LEU A 16 -7.82 4.10 -13.59
CA LEU A 16 -8.84 3.75 -14.58
C LEU A 16 -8.48 4.21 -16.00
N ARG A 17 -7.84 5.39 -16.11
CA ARG A 17 -7.37 5.91 -17.40
C ARG A 17 -6.20 5.09 -17.95
N ALA A 18 -5.24 4.68 -17.12
CA ALA A 18 -4.09 3.87 -17.55
C ALA A 18 -4.56 2.55 -18.16
N HIS A 19 -5.45 1.84 -17.46
CA HIS A 19 -6.00 0.57 -17.97
C HIS A 19 -6.89 0.76 -19.21
N HIS A 20 -7.63 1.86 -19.33
CA HIS A 20 -8.43 2.14 -20.53
C HIS A 20 -7.59 2.51 -21.77
N LEU A 21 -6.47 3.21 -21.59
CA LEU A 21 -5.62 3.65 -22.70
C LEU A 21 -4.71 2.55 -23.26
N GLU A 22 -4.40 1.53 -22.46
CA GLU A 22 -3.56 0.40 -22.88
C GLU A 22 -4.29 -0.62 -23.76
N GLY A 23 -5.58 -0.39 -24.08
CA GLY A 23 -6.34 -1.22 -25.02
C GLY A 23 -6.67 -2.63 -24.51
N ASN A 24 -6.32 -2.93 -23.25
CA ASN A 24 -6.84 -4.07 -22.52
C ASN A 24 -8.27 -3.74 -22.10
N ASP A 25 -9.24 -4.57 -22.48
CA ASP A 25 -10.41 -4.74 -21.61
C ASP A 25 -9.83 -5.03 -20.23
N CYS A 26 -10.02 -4.09 -19.30
CA CYS A 26 -9.31 -4.08 -18.03
C CYS A 26 -9.57 -5.41 -17.31
N ASP A 27 -8.51 -6.23 -17.16
CA ASP A 27 -8.62 -7.39 -16.30
C ASP A 27 -8.90 -6.85 -14.89
N VAL A 28 -10.02 -7.30 -14.31
CA VAL A 28 -10.43 -6.90 -12.96
C VAL A 28 -9.29 -7.19 -11.98
N GLN A 29 -8.47 -8.20 -12.25
CA GLN A 29 -7.27 -8.48 -11.45
C GLN A 29 -6.27 -7.33 -11.42
N ASP A 30 -5.99 -6.70 -12.56
CA ASP A 30 -5.01 -5.60 -12.65
C ASP A 30 -5.50 -4.35 -11.93
N VAL A 31 -6.80 -4.07 -12.06
CA VAL A 31 -7.45 -2.99 -11.32
C VAL A 31 -7.37 -3.26 -9.81
N VAL A 32 -7.68 -4.48 -9.38
CA VAL A 32 -7.60 -4.88 -7.97
C VAL A 32 -6.17 -4.77 -7.44
N ARG A 33 -5.15 -5.20 -8.20
CA ARG A 33 -3.73 -5.05 -7.84
C ARG A 33 -3.35 -3.58 -7.68
N ALA A 34 -3.75 -2.72 -8.62
CA ALA A 34 -3.47 -1.29 -8.55
C ALA A 34 -4.13 -0.59 -7.35
N PHE A 35 -5.37 -0.98 -7.01
CA PHE A 35 -6.01 -0.50 -5.79
C PHE A 35 -5.29 -0.99 -4.52
N ALA A 36 -4.85 -2.24 -4.49
CA ALA A 36 -4.09 -2.77 -3.37
C ALA A 36 -2.79 -1.99 -3.14
N ASP A 37 -2.09 -1.62 -4.22
CA ASP A 37 -0.88 -0.80 -4.17
C ASP A 37 -1.17 0.64 -3.70
N LEU A 38 -2.27 1.24 -4.19
CA LEU A 38 -2.70 2.58 -3.76
C LEU A 38 -3.04 2.59 -2.26
N PHE A 39 -3.77 1.60 -1.77
CA PHE A 39 -4.13 1.49 -0.34
C PHE A 39 -2.91 1.22 0.55
N ALA A 40 -1.96 0.40 0.09
CA ALA A 40 -0.70 0.19 0.79
C ALA A 40 0.15 1.47 0.85
N THR A 41 0.08 2.31 -0.19
CA THR A 41 0.78 3.61 -0.24
C THR A 41 0.14 4.65 0.69
N ASP A 42 -1.19 4.72 0.73
CA ASP A 42 -1.94 5.66 1.58
C ASP A 42 -1.91 5.25 3.07
N ASN A 43 -1.85 3.95 3.35
CA ASN A 43 -1.81 3.40 4.71
C ASN A 43 -0.63 2.42 4.87
N PRO A 44 0.62 2.92 4.87
CA PRO A 44 1.81 2.07 4.95
C PRO A 44 1.95 1.42 6.32
N ILE A 45 2.60 0.25 6.36
CA ILE A 45 3.01 -0.38 7.62
C ILE A 45 4.21 0.40 8.17
N LEU A 46 4.09 0.93 9.39
CA LEU A 46 5.10 1.76 10.02
C LEU A 46 5.77 1.05 11.20
N CYS A 47 7.04 1.37 11.44
CA CYS A 47 7.75 0.96 12.63
C CYS A 47 7.22 1.73 13.84
N ILE A 48 6.79 1.03 14.89
CA ILE A 48 6.21 1.67 16.08
C ILE A 48 7.24 2.52 16.87
N TYR A 49 8.53 2.34 16.58
CA TYR A 49 9.61 3.00 17.31
C TYR A 49 10.16 4.25 16.62
N CYS A 50 10.40 4.19 15.31
CA CYS A 50 10.99 5.29 14.54
C CYS A 50 10.06 5.87 13.46
N GLY A 51 8.93 5.21 13.18
CA GLY A 51 7.99 5.65 12.14
C GLY A 51 8.45 5.37 10.71
N TYR A 52 9.55 4.64 10.49
CA TYR A 52 9.95 4.22 9.14
C TYR A 52 8.99 3.21 8.55
N ILE A 53 8.85 3.26 7.23
CA ILE A 53 7.98 2.38 6.45
C ILE A 53 8.66 1.01 6.29
N LYS A 54 7.89 -0.07 6.38
CA LYS A 54 8.38 -1.44 6.13
C LYS A 54 9.00 -1.55 4.73
N GLY A 55 10.24 -2.05 4.67
CA GLY A 55 11.02 -2.17 3.43
C GLY A 55 12.21 -1.19 3.33
N THR A 56 12.34 -0.23 4.24
CA THR A 56 13.55 0.58 4.35
C THR A 56 14.72 -0.23 4.93
N THR A 57 15.93 -0.03 4.41
CA THR A 57 17.16 -0.68 4.91
C THR A 57 17.83 0.08 6.07
N GLU A 58 17.21 1.14 6.57
CA GLU A 58 17.74 2.00 7.63
C GLU A 58 17.78 1.28 8.99
N ILE A 59 18.70 1.68 9.86
CA ILE A 59 18.75 1.21 11.25
C ILE A 59 17.56 1.82 12.01
N CYS A 60 16.99 1.07 12.96
CA CYS A 60 15.91 1.56 13.80
C CYS A 60 16.45 2.56 14.83
N ASP A 61 16.48 3.84 14.47
CA ASP A 61 16.74 4.97 15.36
C ASP A 61 15.42 5.46 15.96
N SER A 62 15.05 4.86 17.09
CA SER A 62 13.84 5.26 17.81
C SER A 62 13.87 6.76 18.11
N ALA A 63 12.72 7.43 18.07
CA ALA A 63 12.64 8.86 18.37
C ALA A 63 13.13 9.22 19.80
N ASP A 64 13.23 8.24 20.70
CA ASP A 64 13.80 8.36 22.05
C ASP A 64 15.35 8.27 22.10
N GLY A 65 16.01 8.21 20.94
CA GLY A 65 17.47 8.10 20.80
C GLY A 65 18.02 6.69 21.04
N ARG A 66 17.16 5.67 21.20
CA ARG A 66 17.59 4.28 21.34
C ARG A 66 17.71 3.60 19.99
N LEU A 67 18.93 3.21 19.65
CA LEU A 67 19.18 2.30 18.53
C LEU A 67 18.63 0.92 18.88
N ARG A 68 17.80 0.38 17.99
CA ARG A 68 17.32 -1.00 18.06
C ARG A 68 17.90 -1.78 16.89
N ASN A 69 18.26 -3.03 17.14
CA ASN A 69 18.79 -3.90 16.10
C ASN A 69 17.73 -4.27 15.05
N GLU A 70 16.45 -4.18 15.41
CA GLU A 70 15.33 -4.60 14.57
C GLU A 70 14.19 -3.57 14.62
N HIS A 71 13.54 -3.39 13.47
CA HIS A 71 12.29 -2.65 13.35
C HIS A 71 11.13 -3.52 13.81
N LEU A 72 10.15 -2.93 14.49
CA LEU A 72 8.89 -3.59 14.80
C LEU A 72 7.77 -2.87 14.04
N PHE A 73 7.33 -3.51 12.96
CA PHE A 73 6.31 -3.00 12.06
C PHE A 73 4.93 -3.48 12.50
N GLU A 74 4.01 -2.54 12.72
CA GLU A 74 2.64 -2.84 13.16
C GLU A 74 1.63 -1.92 12.46
N GLY A 75 0.41 -2.41 12.24
CA GLY A 75 -0.65 -1.68 11.55
C GLY A 75 -0.47 -1.64 10.03
N GLY A 76 -1.02 -0.60 9.39
CA GLY A 76 -1.04 -0.43 7.94
C GLY A 76 -2.06 -1.31 7.21
N PHE A 77 -2.12 -1.14 5.90
CA PHE A 77 -2.95 -1.94 5.01
C PHE A 77 -2.22 -3.22 4.60
N ASP A 78 -2.83 -4.37 4.85
CA ASP A 78 -2.30 -5.65 4.41
C ASP A 78 -2.73 -5.94 2.97
N ARG A 79 -1.80 -5.65 2.05
CA ARG A 79 -1.96 -5.88 0.61
C ARG A 79 -2.26 -7.34 0.29
N GLU A 80 -1.54 -8.28 0.93
CA GLU A 80 -1.68 -9.70 0.63
C GLU A 80 -3.05 -10.21 1.09
N GLN A 81 -3.47 -9.82 2.30
CA GLN A 81 -4.81 -10.16 2.81
C GLN A 81 -5.93 -9.58 1.94
N PHE A 82 -5.76 -8.36 1.42
CA PHE A 82 -6.74 -7.77 0.52
C PHE A 82 -6.83 -8.51 -0.83
N LEU A 83 -5.68 -8.80 -1.45
CA LEU A 83 -5.65 -9.56 -2.70
C LEU A 83 -6.26 -10.95 -2.52
N ALA A 84 -5.96 -11.57 -1.38
CA ALA A 84 -6.53 -12.86 -1.00
C ALA A 84 -8.07 -12.80 -0.89
N ALA A 85 -8.60 -11.79 -0.20
CA ALA A 85 -10.03 -11.55 -0.11
C ALA A 85 -10.70 -11.27 -1.47
N CYS A 86 -9.95 -10.74 -2.43
CA CYS A 86 -10.39 -10.55 -3.81
C CYS A 86 -10.28 -11.82 -4.68
N GLY A 87 -9.83 -12.94 -4.13
CA GLY A 87 -9.66 -14.21 -4.86
C GLY A 87 -8.40 -14.27 -5.72
N LEU A 88 -7.42 -13.40 -5.47
CA LEU A 88 -6.14 -13.34 -6.17
C LEU A 88 -5.01 -14.00 -5.37
N GLU A 89 -5.34 -15.00 -4.55
CA GLU A 89 -4.37 -15.76 -3.78
C GLU A 89 -3.40 -16.50 -4.72
N GLY A 90 -2.14 -16.05 -4.78
CA GLY A 90 -1.04 -16.90 -5.24
C GLY A 90 -0.75 -16.95 -6.74
N GLU A 91 -0.99 -15.89 -7.51
CA GLU A 91 -0.33 -15.75 -8.81
C GLU A 91 1.08 -15.16 -8.60
N ASN A 92 2.04 -16.07 -8.49
CA ASN A 92 3.47 -15.83 -8.45
C ASN A 92 4.06 -15.92 -9.86
#